data_AF-A0AAN8GAY5-F1
#
_entry.id   AF-A0AAN8GAY5-F1
#
_cell.length_a   1.000
_cell.length_b   1.000
_cell.length_c   1.000
_cell.angle_alpha   90.00
_cell.angle_beta   90.00
_cell.angle_gamma   90.00
#
_symmetry.space_group_name_H-M   'P 1'
#
loop_
_entity.id
_entity.type
_entity.pdbx_description
1 polymer ?
#
loop_
_entity_poly.entity_id
_entity_poly.type
_entity_poly.pdbx_seq_one_letter_code
_entity_poly.pdbx_strand_id
1 'polypeptide(L)'
;MENMKKTAREGFFKGDPIWNIYKRHGGKTGCLYWLGCSHNISGSRPDMSPKYRKGIPFRDRFDTILEWLLLPGTSRPGLITAYLDQPDTAGHFHADVGNELAQLDDDLRYLIQRLDAEDLLPCINLVLVSDHGMHKLSNIQHFSDFLTDRDVLPTAGVNGRVYKYKSNATVDELMKPFACEEGRRWKVFSRSSMPTRKHYQKTARIGDVIVQGEPGTSFCTWPSQGWMSWLVHKSYHSFCELTGDHGYDFINPTMQTVFFAMGPSIKKGVVIPGFQNIEYLNLFLSLLGLPENVPNNGTVGLLDGILTHPPNRSSLHHPFPLLQECSASGIPVASSCRSCSLKVLDPISAKLMCPKPEQVPFQILSKPIQCSQNYCGNTLIIDRETNAPVGISEILTRGVNRFKEFCYTLNSEYGGLCSNHTDREGLTLRSLSAVAELSGNDTERIPWKSKFITDVLDPLNEYTRSLAQRMGRLISITGMAYDFDYDGIADERQL
;
A
#
# COMPACT_ATOMS: atom_id res chain seq x y z
N MET A 1 21.77 2.26 -12.25
CA MET A 1 21.17 3.34 -13.06
C MET A 1 22.19 4.24 -13.76
N GLU A 2 23.35 4.51 -13.15
CA GLU A 2 24.41 5.34 -13.75
C GLU A 2 24.99 4.82 -15.08
N ASN A 3 24.81 3.53 -15.36
CA ASN A 3 25.23 2.87 -16.60
C ASN A 3 24.14 2.78 -17.69
N MET A 4 22.92 3.32 -17.45
CA MET A 4 21.88 3.32 -18.47
C MET A 4 22.25 4.26 -19.62
N LYS A 5 22.04 3.86 -20.88
CA LYS A 5 22.16 4.74 -22.05
C LYS A 5 21.29 6.00 -21.84
N LYS A 6 21.75 7.16 -22.33
CA LYS A 6 21.07 8.48 -22.11
C LYS A 6 19.57 8.43 -22.44
N THR A 7 19.19 7.78 -23.54
CA THR A 7 17.80 7.63 -24.00
C THR A 7 16.92 6.77 -23.08
N ALA A 8 17.49 5.87 -22.27
CA ALA A 8 16.75 5.08 -21.29
C ALA A 8 16.45 5.87 -20.00
N ARG A 9 17.11 7.02 -19.77
CA ARG A 9 16.96 7.83 -18.54
C ARG A 9 15.75 8.77 -18.60
N GLU A 10 15.49 9.37 -19.76
CA GLU A 10 14.44 10.40 -19.96
C GLU A 10 13.00 9.85 -19.84
N GLY A 11 12.82 8.52 -19.82
CA GLY A 11 11.54 7.87 -19.56
C GLY A 11 11.47 7.07 -18.25
N PHE A 12 12.57 6.93 -17.52
CA PHE A 12 12.65 6.04 -16.35
C PHE A 12 11.96 6.66 -15.13
N PHE A 13 12.35 7.88 -14.76
CA PHE A 13 11.74 8.61 -13.66
C PHE A 13 10.39 9.19 -14.11
N LYS A 14 9.38 8.97 -13.28
CA LYS A 14 8.00 9.47 -13.45
C LYS A 14 7.62 10.26 -12.20
N GLY A 15 6.46 10.89 -12.24
CA GLY A 15 6.02 11.77 -11.16
C GLY A 15 6.86 13.04 -11.11
N ASP A 16 6.70 13.79 -10.01
CA ASP A 16 7.31 15.08 -9.85
C ASP A 16 8.04 15.17 -8.50
N PRO A 17 9.38 15.23 -8.50
CA PRO A 17 10.14 15.25 -7.27
C PRO A 17 10.02 16.61 -6.57
N ILE A 18 10.09 16.60 -5.23
CA ILE A 18 9.88 17.77 -4.38
C ILE A 18 10.79 18.97 -4.73
N TRP A 19 12.03 18.73 -5.17
CA TRP A 19 12.91 19.83 -5.59
C TRP A 19 12.35 20.57 -6.82
N ASN A 20 11.74 19.85 -7.77
CA ASN A 20 11.16 20.49 -8.94
C ASN A 20 9.89 21.26 -8.57
N ILE A 21 9.07 20.72 -7.67
CA ILE A 21 7.87 21.41 -7.13
C ILE A 21 8.27 22.71 -6.43
N TYR A 22 9.26 22.65 -5.53
CA TYR A 22 9.72 23.83 -4.78
C TYR A 22 10.32 24.90 -5.71
N LYS A 23 11.09 24.49 -6.72
CA LYS A 23 11.65 25.41 -7.73
C LYS A 23 10.61 26.14 -8.54
N ARG A 24 9.51 25.46 -8.94
CA ARG A 24 8.41 26.13 -9.67
C ARG A 24 7.72 27.21 -8.84
N HIS A 25 7.86 27.16 -7.52
CA HIS A 25 7.38 28.18 -6.59
C HIS A 25 8.49 29.18 -6.18
N GLY A 26 9.57 29.27 -6.96
CA GLY A 26 10.65 30.24 -6.76
C GLY A 26 11.74 29.81 -5.76
N GLY A 27 11.61 28.62 -5.15
CA GLY A 27 12.58 28.10 -4.19
C GLY A 27 13.90 27.69 -4.83
N LYS A 28 14.99 27.75 -4.05
CA LYS A 28 16.31 27.20 -4.40
C LYS A 28 16.53 25.85 -3.73
N THR A 29 17.20 24.95 -4.41
CA THR A 29 17.34 23.54 -3.98
C THR A 29 18.77 23.05 -4.02
N GLY A 30 19.21 22.43 -2.93
CA GLY A 30 20.46 21.68 -2.84
C GLY A 30 20.18 20.18 -2.77
N CYS A 31 20.87 19.40 -3.57
CA CYS A 31 20.79 17.94 -3.52
C CYS A 31 22.19 17.36 -3.39
N LEU A 32 22.59 17.12 -2.14
CA LEU A 32 23.81 16.41 -1.80
C LEU A 32 23.55 14.90 -1.83
N TYR A 33 23.32 14.43 -3.05
CA TYR A 33 22.96 13.06 -3.37
C TYR A 33 21.52 12.72 -3.00
N TRP A 34 20.80 12.24 -4.01
CA TRP A 34 19.51 11.58 -3.91
C TRP A 34 19.24 10.94 -5.26
N LEU A 35 18.48 9.85 -5.29
CA LEU A 35 18.08 9.23 -6.54
C LEU A 35 17.27 10.21 -7.39
N GLY A 36 17.77 10.51 -8.59
CA GLY A 36 17.11 11.39 -9.55
C GLY A 36 17.66 12.81 -9.66
N CYS A 37 18.42 13.32 -8.68
CA CYS A 37 18.90 14.71 -8.70
C CYS A 37 19.82 15.06 -9.89
N SER A 38 20.57 14.08 -10.39
CA SER A 38 21.44 14.27 -11.56
C SER A 38 20.68 14.31 -12.90
N HIS A 39 19.34 14.22 -12.87
CA HIS A 39 18.49 14.09 -14.05
C HIS A 39 17.36 15.13 -14.07
N ASN A 40 17.01 15.58 -15.28
CA ASN A 40 15.83 16.40 -15.46
C ASN A 40 14.63 15.43 -15.56
N ILE A 41 13.81 15.36 -14.51
CA ILE A 41 12.71 14.39 -14.41
C ILE A 41 11.40 15.01 -14.94
N SER A 42 11.11 16.24 -14.54
CA SER A 42 9.81 16.89 -14.79
C SER A 42 9.94 18.40 -15.02
N GLY A 43 11.03 18.83 -15.66
CA GLY A 43 11.23 20.22 -16.10
C GLY A 43 12.55 20.82 -15.63
N SER A 44 12.98 20.56 -14.40
CA SER A 44 14.24 21.08 -13.88
C SER A 44 15.01 20.10 -12.98
N ARG A 45 16.31 20.38 -12.82
CA ARG A 45 17.21 19.75 -11.83
C ARG A 45 17.36 20.65 -10.60
N PRO A 46 17.84 20.13 -9.46
CA PRO A 46 18.24 20.97 -8.34
C PRO A 46 19.26 22.04 -8.75
N ASP A 47 19.28 23.17 -8.05
CA ASP A 47 20.22 24.27 -8.33
C ASP A 47 21.66 23.88 -8.01
N MET A 48 21.84 23.09 -6.94
CA MET A 48 23.12 22.51 -6.54
C MET A 48 22.96 20.99 -6.50
N SER A 49 23.73 20.25 -7.31
CA SER A 49 23.66 18.78 -7.35
C SER A 49 25.01 18.21 -7.78
N PRO A 50 26.01 18.13 -6.88
CA PRO A 50 27.28 17.50 -7.19
C PRO A 50 27.08 16.04 -7.65
N LYS A 51 28.00 15.53 -8.47
CA LYS A 51 27.99 14.12 -8.88
C LYS A 51 28.20 13.23 -7.65
N TYR A 52 27.48 12.11 -7.59
CA TYR A 52 27.62 11.14 -6.50
C TYR A 52 29.06 10.63 -6.38
N ARG A 53 29.59 10.63 -5.16
CA ARG A 53 30.93 10.12 -4.82
C ARG A 53 30.86 9.41 -3.47
N LYS A 54 30.75 8.07 -3.50
CA LYS A 54 30.66 7.23 -2.30
C LYS A 54 31.81 7.48 -1.29
N GLY A 55 33.03 7.69 -1.79
CA GLY A 55 34.22 7.81 -0.94
C GLY A 55 34.38 9.14 -0.19
N ILE A 56 33.45 10.09 -0.29
CA ILE A 56 33.53 11.35 0.49
C ILE A 56 33.07 11.07 1.93
N PRO A 57 33.88 11.40 2.96
CA PRO A 57 33.52 11.26 4.38
C PRO A 57 32.21 11.99 4.71
N PHE A 58 31.45 11.46 5.67
CA PHE A 58 30.14 12.05 6.02
C PHE A 58 30.26 13.46 6.59
N ARG A 59 31.30 13.75 7.37
CA ARG A 59 31.55 15.12 7.87
C ARG A 59 31.80 16.13 6.76
N ASP A 60 32.56 15.77 5.72
CA ASP A 60 32.75 16.63 4.54
C ASP A 60 31.41 16.85 3.79
N ARG A 61 30.53 15.84 3.75
CA ARG A 61 29.17 16.00 3.22
C ARG A 61 28.39 17.01 4.08
N PHE A 62 28.45 16.90 5.41
CA PHE A 62 27.80 17.84 6.30
C PHE A 62 28.36 19.27 6.19
N ASP A 63 29.67 19.43 6.02
CA ASP A 63 30.29 20.73 5.77
C ASP A 63 29.74 21.38 4.49
N THR A 64 29.54 20.59 3.44
CA THR A 64 28.88 21.07 2.21
C THR A 64 27.45 21.57 2.47
N ILE A 65 26.68 20.90 3.34
CA ILE A 65 25.32 21.34 3.71
C ILE A 65 25.39 22.69 4.43
N LEU A 66 26.33 22.84 5.37
CA LEU A 66 26.52 24.08 6.14
C LEU A 66 26.94 25.23 5.22
N GLU A 67 27.88 25.00 4.31
CA GLU A 67 28.28 25.99 3.30
C GLU A 67 27.07 26.49 2.49
N TRP A 68 26.16 25.59 2.10
CA TRP A 68 24.94 25.96 1.39
C TRP A 68 23.97 26.77 2.26
N LEU A 69 23.79 26.40 3.53
CA LEU A 69 22.93 27.12 4.48
C LEU A 69 23.47 28.51 4.84
N LEU A 70 24.78 28.74 4.71
CA LEU A 70 25.44 30.01 4.97
C LEU A 70 25.50 30.94 3.73
N LEU A 71 25.02 30.49 2.57
CA LEU A 71 24.95 31.34 1.38
C LEU A 71 24.03 32.56 1.59
N PRO A 72 24.24 33.65 0.84
CA PRO A 72 23.31 34.79 0.81
C PRO A 72 21.90 34.36 0.43
N GLY A 73 20.88 35.06 0.95
CA GLY A 73 19.47 34.67 0.82
C GLY A 73 18.97 34.41 -0.61
N THR A 74 19.54 35.07 -1.62
CA THR A 74 19.18 34.88 -3.04
C THR A 74 19.71 33.58 -3.65
N SER A 75 20.77 33.01 -3.05
CA SER A 75 21.47 31.81 -3.53
C SER A 75 21.27 30.61 -2.60
N ARG A 76 20.89 30.85 -1.35
CA ARG A 76 20.68 29.84 -0.32
C ARG A 76 19.51 28.92 -0.64
N PRO A 77 19.69 27.59 -0.65
CA PRO A 77 18.59 26.66 -0.83
C PRO A 77 17.68 26.62 0.39
N GLY A 78 16.37 26.58 0.16
CA GLY A 78 15.36 26.34 1.21
C GLY A 78 14.99 24.86 1.36
N LEU A 79 15.45 24.01 0.44
CA LEU A 79 15.34 22.56 0.52
C LEU A 79 16.71 21.95 0.24
N ILE A 80 17.20 21.16 1.18
CA ILE A 80 18.42 20.37 1.04
C ILE A 80 18.09 18.90 1.25
N THR A 81 18.49 18.04 0.31
CA THR A 81 18.48 16.59 0.50
C THR A 81 19.91 16.09 0.62
N ALA A 82 20.16 15.13 1.50
CA ALA A 82 21.47 14.51 1.66
C ALA A 82 21.33 12.99 1.85
N TYR A 83 22.30 12.23 1.35
CA TYR A 83 22.32 10.77 1.48
C TYR A 83 23.66 10.27 2.02
N LEU A 84 23.57 9.29 2.92
CA LEU A 84 24.66 8.55 3.54
C LEU A 84 24.45 7.07 3.26
N ASP A 85 25.52 6.36 2.88
CA ASP A 85 25.46 4.98 2.38
C ASP A 85 25.66 3.90 3.48
N GLN A 86 25.72 4.34 4.74
CA GLN A 86 25.75 3.48 5.93
C GLN A 86 24.46 3.66 6.74
N PRO A 87 23.99 2.62 7.45
CA PRO A 87 24.63 1.31 7.66
C PRO A 87 24.35 0.26 6.57
N ASP A 88 23.72 0.63 5.46
CA ASP A 88 23.32 -0.31 4.39
C ASP A 88 24.50 -1.13 3.86
N THR A 89 25.61 -0.48 3.52
CA THR A 89 26.82 -1.16 3.04
C THR A 89 27.30 -2.20 4.07
N ALA A 90 27.37 -1.85 5.34
CA ALA A 90 27.76 -2.77 6.40
C ALA A 90 26.80 -3.95 6.55
N GLY A 91 25.49 -3.70 6.46
CA GLY A 91 24.45 -4.72 6.54
C GLY A 91 24.54 -5.76 5.43
N HIS A 92 24.80 -5.33 4.20
CA HIS A 92 24.96 -6.21 3.04
C HIS A 92 26.14 -7.19 3.15
N PHE A 93 27.26 -6.73 3.73
CA PHE A 93 28.50 -7.52 3.83
C PHE A 93 28.76 -8.09 5.23
N HIS A 94 27.80 -7.98 6.15
CA HIS A 94 27.95 -8.42 7.54
C HIS A 94 29.24 -7.87 8.19
N ALA A 95 29.58 -6.63 7.85
CA ALA A 95 30.55 -5.88 8.62
C ALA A 95 29.99 -5.60 10.03
N ASP A 96 30.82 -5.04 10.91
CA ASP A 96 30.37 -4.64 12.24
C ASP A 96 29.38 -3.46 12.14
N VAL A 97 28.10 -3.78 11.96
CA VAL A 97 27.00 -2.81 11.87
C VAL A 97 26.92 -1.96 13.13
N GLY A 98 27.27 -2.51 14.30
CA GLY A 98 27.27 -1.77 15.56
C GLY A 98 28.29 -0.64 15.55
N ASN A 99 29.51 -0.92 15.06
CA ASN A 99 30.55 0.10 14.91
C ASN A 99 30.17 1.17 13.87
N GLU A 100 29.58 0.78 12.73
CA GLU A 100 29.14 1.73 11.70
C GLU A 100 27.99 2.62 12.17
N LEU A 101 27.07 2.08 12.98
CA LEU A 101 26.03 2.87 13.64
C LEU A 101 26.61 3.84 14.67
N ALA A 102 27.61 3.43 15.45
CA ALA A 102 28.27 4.31 16.41
C ALA A 102 29.01 5.46 15.70
N GLN A 103 29.66 5.18 14.58
CA GLN A 103 30.31 6.21 13.76
C GLN A 103 29.29 7.17 13.14
N LEU A 104 28.16 6.64 12.62
CA LEU A 104 27.08 7.46 12.08
C LEU A 104 26.46 8.36 13.15
N ASP A 105 26.24 7.86 14.37
CA ASP A 105 25.76 8.67 15.50
C ASP A 105 26.73 9.81 15.84
N ASP A 106 28.04 9.52 15.84
CA ASP A 106 29.06 10.53 16.08
C ASP A 106 29.14 11.59 14.96
N ASP A 107 28.98 11.19 13.71
CA ASP A 107 28.92 12.12 12.57
C ASP A 107 27.64 12.98 12.62
N LEU A 108 26.50 12.41 13.01
CA LEU A 108 25.26 13.16 13.22
C LEU A 108 25.39 14.16 14.37
N ARG A 109 26.07 13.77 15.47
CA ARG A 109 26.40 14.71 16.56
C ARG A 109 27.23 15.87 16.06
N TYR A 110 28.23 15.62 15.20
CA TYR A 110 29.02 16.67 14.56
C TYR A 110 28.15 17.63 13.75
N LEU A 111 27.21 17.13 12.93
CA LEU A 111 26.27 17.96 12.19
C LEU A 111 25.46 18.88 13.12
N ILE A 112 24.87 18.32 14.18
CA ILE A 112 24.05 19.10 15.13
C ILE A 112 24.89 20.19 15.82
N GLN A 113 26.11 19.86 16.27
CA GLN A 113 27.01 20.83 16.89
C GLN A 113 27.38 21.98 15.96
N ARG A 114 27.62 21.68 14.68
CA ARG A 114 27.93 22.72 13.69
C ARG A 114 26.73 23.59 13.35
N LEU A 115 25.53 23.01 13.27
CA LEU A 115 24.29 23.78 13.08
C LEU A 115 23.99 24.69 14.27
N ASP A 116 24.29 24.25 15.49
CA ASP A 116 24.15 25.05 16.70
C ASP A 116 25.15 26.21 16.74
N ALA A 117 26.43 25.92 16.43
CA ALA A 117 27.50 26.91 16.41
C ALA A 117 27.28 28.06 15.40
N GLU A 118 26.49 27.80 14.34
CA GLU A 118 26.12 28.78 13.32
C GLU A 118 24.71 29.37 13.55
N ASP A 119 24.10 29.15 14.73
CA ASP A 119 22.76 29.61 15.10
C ASP A 119 21.64 29.17 14.12
N LEU A 120 21.81 28.02 13.46
CA LEU A 120 20.88 27.51 12.44
C LEU A 120 19.75 26.65 13.01
N LEU A 121 19.94 25.98 14.15
CA LEU A 121 18.95 25.07 14.73
C LEU A 121 17.55 25.70 14.96
N PRO A 122 17.42 26.98 15.39
CA PRO A 122 16.10 27.62 15.52
C PRO A 122 15.41 27.91 14.19
N CYS A 123 16.15 27.84 13.07
CA CYS A 123 15.71 28.31 11.76
C CYS A 123 15.39 27.17 10.78
N ILE A 124 15.82 25.94 11.06
CA ILE A 124 15.69 24.82 10.12
C ILE A 124 14.81 23.70 10.67
N ASN A 125 14.10 23.02 9.77
CA ASN A 125 13.52 21.72 10.04
C ASN A 125 14.46 20.64 9.51
N LEU A 126 15.00 19.82 10.40
CA LEU A 126 15.83 18.66 10.08
C LEU A 126 14.99 17.39 10.18
N VAL A 127 14.98 16.60 9.11
CA VAL A 127 14.28 15.31 9.06
C VAL A 127 15.28 14.22 8.66
N LEU A 128 15.48 13.26 9.55
CA LEU A 128 16.31 12.06 9.34
C LEU A 128 15.40 10.88 9.02
N VAL A 129 15.65 10.22 7.90
CA VAL A 129 14.87 9.09 7.40
C VAL A 129 15.78 7.97 6.91
N SER A 130 15.26 6.75 6.84
CA SER A 130 15.85 5.68 6.04
C SER A 130 14.88 5.21 4.94
N ASP A 131 15.44 4.61 3.90
CA ASP A 131 14.73 4.07 2.74
C ASP A 131 14.18 2.66 3.00
N HIS A 132 14.93 1.81 3.68
CA HIS A 132 14.52 0.47 4.11
C HIS A 132 15.27 0.00 5.36
N GLY A 133 14.89 -1.18 5.85
CA GLY A 133 15.67 -1.95 6.82
C GLY A 133 16.61 -2.96 6.15
N MET A 134 17.04 -3.97 6.89
CA MET A 134 18.00 -4.99 6.44
C MET A 134 17.72 -6.34 7.10
N HIS A 135 17.89 -7.44 6.37
CA HIS A 135 17.75 -8.79 6.91
C HIS A 135 18.94 -9.68 6.55
N LYS A 136 19.37 -10.53 7.48
CA LYS A 136 20.44 -11.50 7.23
C LYS A 136 19.98 -12.62 6.30
N LEU A 137 20.74 -12.88 5.25
CA LEU A 137 20.52 -14.00 4.35
C LEU A 137 20.99 -15.31 4.98
N SER A 138 20.19 -16.35 4.78
CA SER A 138 20.48 -17.73 5.22
C SER A 138 20.12 -18.78 4.19
N ASN A 139 19.46 -18.39 3.10
CA ASN A 139 18.96 -19.30 2.08
C ASN A 139 19.05 -18.67 0.69
N ILE A 140 20.03 -19.08 -0.11
CA ILE A 140 20.20 -18.61 -1.49
C ILE A 140 19.68 -19.68 -2.45
N GLN A 141 18.76 -19.28 -3.32
CA GLN A 141 18.17 -20.12 -4.36
C GLN A 141 18.68 -19.70 -5.73
N HIS A 142 18.82 -20.62 -6.68
CA HIS A 142 19.27 -20.28 -8.02
C HIS A 142 18.15 -20.46 -9.05
N PHE A 143 17.85 -19.42 -9.82
CA PHE A 143 16.84 -19.46 -10.88
C PHE A 143 17.12 -20.55 -11.93
N SER A 144 18.38 -20.91 -12.15
CA SER A 144 18.78 -22.01 -13.06
C SER A 144 18.22 -23.37 -12.65
N ASP A 145 17.87 -23.56 -11.38
CA ASP A 145 17.35 -24.82 -10.87
C ASP A 145 15.86 -24.97 -11.16
N PHE A 146 15.18 -23.87 -11.49
CA PHE A 146 13.74 -23.80 -11.72
C PHE A 146 13.37 -23.44 -13.18
N LEU A 147 14.22 -22.66 -13.85
CA LEU A 147 13.98 -22.12 -15.17
C LEU A 147 15.02 -22.63 -16.15
N THR A 148 14.59 -23.45 -17.10
CA THR A 148 15.44 -24.03 -18.16
C THR A 148 15.29 -23.32 -19.51
N ASP A 149 14.20 -22.57 -19.69
CA ASP A 149 13.92 -21.81 -20.91
C ASP A 149 14.84 -20.58 -21.02
N ARG A 150 15.63 -20.53 -22.09
CA ARG A 150 16.59 -19.45 -22.36
C ARG A 150 15.93 -18.15 -22.84
N ASP A 151 14.67 -18.23 -23.29
CA ASP A 151 13.88 -17.07 -23.69
C ASP A 151 13.10 -16.43 -22.52
N VAL A 152 13.38 -16.88 -21.29
CA VAL A 152 12.94 -16.30 -20.03
C VAL A 152 14.12 -15.58 -19.37
N LEU A 153 13.89 -14.35 -18.90
CA LEU A 153 14.92 -13.53 -18.25
C LEU A 153 14.60 -13.37 -16.76
N PRO A 154 15.26 -14.08 -15.85
CA PRO A 154 15.18 -13.82 -14.42
C PRO A 154 16.06 -12.62 -14.01
N THR A 155 15.67 -11.96 -12.93
CA THR A 155 16.47 -10.93 -12.24
C THR A 155 16.56 -11.28 -10.76
N ALA A 156 17.78 -11.24 -10.23
CA ALA A 156 18.11 -11.62 -8.86
C ALA A 156 17.54 -10.66 -7.79
N GLY A 157 17.53 -11.13 -6.55
CA GLY A 157 17.15 -10.39 -5.34
C GLY A 157 16.12 -11.15 -4.48
N VAL A 158 15.77 -10.57 -3.32
CA VAL A 158 14.76 -11.13 -2.41
C VAL A 158 13.34 -11.10 -3.00
N ASN A 159 13.07 -10.18 -3.92
CA ASN A 159 11.96 -10.29 -4.86
C ASN A 159 12.54 -10.57 -6.24
N GLY A 160 12.79 -11.84 -6.51
CA GLY A 160 13.19 -12.26 -7.83
C GLY A 160 12.06 -11.97 -8.83
N ARG A 161 12.41 -11.45 -10.01
CA ARG A 161 11.43 -11.17 -11.08
C ARG A 161 11.79 -11.94 -12.32
N VAL A 162 10.79 -12.50 -12.97
CA VAL A 162 10.93 -13.31 -14.18
C VAL A 162 10.16 -12.62 -15.30
N TYR A 163 10.86 -12.36 -16.41
CA TYR A 163 10.32 -11.70 -17.59
C TYR A 163 10.18 -12.71 -18.73
N LYS A 164 8.99 -12.79 -19.31
CA LYS A 164 8.69 -13.55 -20.54
C LYS A 164 9.20 -12.75 -21.74
N TYR A 165 10.48 -12.88 -22.06
CA TYR A 165 11.11 -12.10 -23.12
C TYR A 165 10.69 -12.56 -24.52
N LYS A 166 10.97 -13.82 -24.86
CA LYS A 166 10.57 -14.44 -26.14
C LYS A 166 9.91 -15.81 -25.96
N SER A 167 9.77 -16.25 -24.72
CA SER A 167 9.17 -17.53 -24.40
C SER A 167 7.70 -17.59 -24.83
N ASN A 168 7.25 -18.76 -25.27
CA ASN A 168 5.85 -19.07 -25.53
C ASN A 168 5.11 -19.56 -24.27
N ALA A 169 5.80 -19.78 -23.16
CA ALA A 169 5.20 -20.20 -21.91
C ALA A 169 4.20 -19.15 -21.39
N THR A 170 3.08 -19.63 -20.88
CA THR A 170 2.11 -18.81 -20.16
C THR A 170 2.67 -18.38 -18.79
N VAL A 171 2.11 -17.32 -18.20
CA VAL A 171 2.50 -16.87 -16.86
C VAL A 171 2.32 -17.99 -15.84
N ASP A 172 1.22 -18.74 -15.91
CA ASP A 172 0.95 -19.87 -15.02
C ASP A 172 2.00 -20.98 -15.17
N GLU A 173 2.45 -21.28 -16.40
CA GLU A 173 3.54 -22.23 -16.63
C GLU A 173 4.87 -21.77 -16.04
N LEU A 174 5.16 -20.47 -16.11
CA LEU A 174 6.36 -19.89 -15.48
C LEU A 174 6.27 -19.85 -13.94
N MET A 175 5.07 -19.85 -13.38
CA MET A 175 4.86 -19.91 -11.93
C MET A 175 4.97 -21.33 -11.36
N LYS A 176 4.59 -22.36 -12.14
CA LYS A 176 4.58 -23.78 -11.70
C LYS A 176 5.87 -24.24 -11.00
N PRO A 177 7.08 -23.96 -11.52
CA PRO A 177 8.33 -24.37 -10.84
C PRO A 177 8.48 -23.83 -9.43
N PHE A 178 7.84 -22.69 -9.12
CA PHE A 178 7.89 -22.01 -7.83
C PHE A 178 6.63 -22.25 -6.98
N ALA A 179 5.75 -23.18 -7.38
CA ALA A 179 4.56 -23.52 -6.64
C ALA A 179 4.87 -23.86 -5.17
N CYS A 180 3.88 -23.64 -4.31
CA CYS A 180 4.02 -23.84 -2.87
C CYS A 180 4.19 -25.33 -2.58
N GLU A 181 5.28 -25.69 -1.90
CA GLU A 181 5.55 -27.02 -1.36
C GLU A 181 6.06 -26.84 0.07
N GLU A 182 5.85 -27.85 0.92
CA GLU A 182 6.32 -27.83 2.30
C GLU A 182 7.84 -27.61 2.35
N GLY A 183 8.29 -26.70 3.24
CA GLY A 183 9.71 -26.34 3.37
C GLY A 183 10.20 -25.25 2.42
N ARG A 184 9.44 -24.88 1.37
CA ARG A 184 9.80 -23.72 0.53
C ARG A 184 9.56 -22.41 1.30
N ARG A 185 10.54 -21.51 1.23
CA ARG A 185 10.57 -20.24 1.97
C ARG A 185 10.34 -19.06 1.02
N TRP A 186 9.35 -19.17 0.15
CA TRP A 186 8.99 -18.12 -0.80
C TRP A 186 7.54 -18.24 -1.25
N LYS A 187 7.03 -17.18 -1.85
CA LYS A 187 5.71 -17.09 -2.49
C LYS A 187 5.90 -16.64 -3.93
N VAL A 188 5.07 -17.18 -4.83
CA VAL A 188 5.07 -16.81 -6.24
C VAL A 188 3.77 -16.09 -6.60
N PHE A 189 3.89 -15.01 -7.36
CA PHE A 189 2.79 -14.17 -7.78
C PHE A 189 2.90 -13.84 -9.26
N SER A 190 1.76 -13.75 -9.95
CA SER A 190 1.65 -12.95 -11.16
C SER A 190 1.46 -11.49 -10.77
N ARG A 191 1.50 -10.57 -11.75
CA ARG A 191 1.08 -9.18 -11.51
C ARG A 191 -0.36 -9.08 -10.98
N SER A 192 -1.27 -9.92 -11.47
CA SER A 192 -2.68 -9.90 -11.06
C SER A 192 -2.94 -10.52 -9.68
N SER A 193 -2.10 -11.44 -9.21
CA SER A 193 -2.27 -12.10 -7.90
C SER A 193 -1.43 -11.49 -6.77
N MET A 194 -0.56 -10.53 -7.08
CA MET A 194 0.20 -9.78 -6.08
C MET A 194 -0.76 -9.03 -5.13
N PRO A 195 -0.53 -9.02 -3.81
CA PRO A 195 -1.40 -8.30 -2.88
C PRO A 195 -1.46 -6.79 -3.18
N THR A 196 -2.68 -6.26 -3.38
CA THR A 196 -2.93 -4.85 -3.74
C THR A 196 -2.28 -3.85 -2.79
N ARG A 197 -2.19 -4.17 -1.48
CA ARG A 197 -1.50 -3.33 -0.48
C ARG A 197 -0.05 -3.01 -0.80
N LYS A 198 0.59 -3.75 -1.73
CA LYS A 198 1.97 -3.50 -2.18
C LYS A 198 2.03 -2.51 -3.34
N HIS A 199 0.90 -2.21 -3.99
CA HIS A 199 0.81 -1.37 -5.19
C HIS A 199 1.87 -1.73 -6.25
N TYR A 200 2.18 -3.03 -6.38
CA TYR A 200 3.28 -3.55 -7.18
C TYR A 200 2.75 -4.39 -8.35
N GLN A 201 1.83 -3.79 -9.13
CA GLN A 201 1.06 -4.50 -10.17
C GLN A 201 0.96 -3.75 -11.49
N LYS A 202 0.81 -2.42 -11.50
CA LYS A 202 0.42 -1.62 -12.69
C LYS A 202 1.42 -1.60 -13.85
N THR A 203 2.73 -1.70 -13.59
CA THR A 203 3.76 -1.49 -14.64
C THR A 203 4.42 -2.77 -15.13
N ALA A 204 4.63 -2.89 -16.44
CA ALA A 204 5.39 -3.98 -17.05
C ALA A 204 6.87 -4.05 -16.60
N ARG A 205 7.39 -3.01 -15.92
CA ARG A 205 8.75 -3.00 -15.36
C ARG A 205 8.94 -3.99 -14.21
N ILE A 206 7.85 -4.47 -13.60
CA ILE A 206 7.84 -5.38 -12.45
C ILE A 206 8.21 -6.82 -12.84
N GLY A 207 8.08 -7.20 -14.11
CA GLY A 207 8.16 -8.59 -14.56
C GLY A 207 6.80 -9.27 -14.57
N ASP A 208 6.73 -10.42 -15.24
CA ASP A 208 5.49 -11.18 -15.44
C ASP A 208 5.19 -12.08 -14.24
N VAL A 209 6.24 -12.66 -13.64
CA VAL A 209 6.20 -13.46 -12.42
C VAL A 209 7.14 -12.87 -11.37
N ILE A 210 6.67 -12.80 -10.13
CA ILE A 210 7.40 -12.32 -8.96
C ILE A 210 7.56 -13.49 -8.01
N VAL A 211 8.80 -13.85 -7.70
CA VAL A 211 9.14 -14.86 -6.70
C VAL A 211 9.68 -14.12 -5.48
N GLN A 212 8.82 -13.96 -4.47
CA GLN A 212 9.13 -13.26 -3.24
C GLN A 212 9.64 -14.25 -2.20
N GLY A 213 10.92 -14.14 -1.83
CA GLY A 213 11.49 -14.84 -0.69
C GLY A 213 10.80 -14.43 0.62
N GLU A 214 10.70 -15.38 1.55
CA GLU A 214 10.53 -15.05 2.96
C GLU A 214 11.84 -14.47 3.52
N PRO A 215 11.82 -13.72 4.63
CA PRO A 215 13.03 -13.16 5.23
C PRO A 215 14.15 -14.19 5.39
N GLY A 216 15.32 -13.86 4.87
CA GLY A 216 16.50 -14.72 4.82
C GLY A 216 16.66 -15.48 3.50
N THR A 217 15.64 -15.51 2.64
CA THR A 217 15.69 -16.12 1.31
C THR A 217 15.95 -15.09 0.21
N SER A 218 16.86 -15.37 -0.71
CA SER A 218 17.11 -14.56 -1.91
C SER A 218 17.28 -15.44 -3.15
N PHE A 219 16.96 -14.90 -4.32
CA PHE A 219 17.11 -15.60 -5.59
C PHE A 219 18.27 -15.02 -6.39
N CYS A 220 19.18 -15.91 -6.75
CA CYS A 220 20.31 -15.64 -7.61
C CYS A 220 20.03 -16.09 -9.03
N THR A 221 20.58 -15.36 -9.98
CA THR A 221 20.76 -15.87 -11.32
C THR A 221 22.18 -16.45 -11.37
N TRP A 222 22.44 -17.56 -12.07
CA TRP A 222 23.81 -18.09 -12.34
C TRP A 222 24.33 -17.46 -13.63
N PRO A 223 25.62 -17.11 -13.84
CA PRO A 223 25.98 -16.39 -15.05
C PRO A 223 25.67 -17.31 -16.24
N SER A 224 24.73 -16.89 -17.09
CA SER A 224 24.34 -17.67 -18.25
C SER A 224 25.60 -17.99 -19.06
N GLN A 225 25.91 -19.27 -19.26
CA GLN A 225 26.87 -19.67 -20.27
C GLN A 225 26.28 -19.26 -21.64
N GLY A 226 26.77 -18.15 -22.19
CA GLY A 226 26.25 -17.57 -23.44
C GLY A 226 26.72 -16.14 -23.67
N TRP A 227 26.44 -15.59 -24.86
CA TRP A 227 26.89 -14.27 -25.32
C TRP A 227 26.49 -13.08 -24.41
N MET A 228 25.53 -13.28 -23.50
CA MET A 228 25.15 -12.31 -22.47
C MET A 228 26.17 -12.19 -21.32
N SER A 229 27.06 -13.17 -21.14
CA SER A 229 28.08 -13.22 -20.09
C SER A 229 28.95 -11.94 -20.07
N TRP A 230 29.36 -11.43 -21.23
CA TRP A 230 30.19 -10.23 -21.36
C TRP A 230 29.49 -8.91 -20.95
N LEU A 231 28.16 -8.85 -20.99
CA LEU A 231 27.40 -7.67 -20.54
C LEU A 231 27.16 -7.68 -19.02
N VAL A 232 27.26 -8.85 -18.39
CA VAL A 232 26.74 -9.10 -17.03
C VAL A 232 27.87 -9.26 -15.99
N HIS A 233 29.09 -9.60 -16.42
CA HIS A 233 30.23 -9.92 -15.53
C HIS A 233 30.64 -8.84 -14.50
N LYS A 234 30.33 -7.55 -14.70
CA LYS A 234 30.72 -6.50 -13.75
C LYS A 234 29.79 -6.34 -12.53
N SER A 235 28.57 -6.88 -12.59
CA SER A 235 27.56 -6.68 -11.52
C SER A 235 27.22 -7.98 -10.79
N TYR A 236 27.57 -9.13 -11.37
CA TYR A 236 27.03 -10.44 -11.01
C TYR A 236 27.66 -11.08 -9.79
N HIS A 237 28.93 -10.81 -9.53
CA HIS A 237 29.60 -11.29 -8.32
C HIS A 237 28.97 -10.72 -7.05
N SER A 238 28.36 -9.52 -7.09
CA SER A 238 27.92 -8.84 -5.87
C SER A 238 26.68 -9.45 -5.20
N PHE A 239 25.62 -9.82 -5.94
CA PHE A 239 24.33 -10.18 -5.33
C PHE A 239 24.29 -11.56 -4.66
N CYS A 240 25.06 -12.52 -5.18
CA CYS A 240 25.10 -13.88 -4.63
C CYS A 240 26.12 -14.05 -3.50
N GLU A 241 26.98 -13.06 -3.32
CA GLU A 241 27.95 -12.98 -2.23
C GLU A 241 27.42 -12.10 -1.07
N LEU A 242 26.21 -11.53 -1.21
CA LEU A 242 25.56 -10.79 -0.14
C LEU A 242 25.27 -11.71 1.04
N THR A 243 25.52 -11.18 2.22
CA THR A 243 25.24 -11.85 3.49
C THR A 243 23.99 -11.26 4.14
N GLY A 244 23.64 -10.01 3.82
CA GLY A 244 22.35 -9.38 4.15
C GLY A 244 21.71 -8.77 2.91
N ASP A 245 20.39 -8.69 2.88
CA ASP A 245 19.63 -8.07 1.80
C ASP A 245 18.30 -7.51 2.30
N HIS A 246 17.65 -6.72 1.46
CA HIS A 246 16.44 -5.99 1.78
C HIS A 246 15.47 -5.98 0.59
N GLY A 247 14.25 -5.51 0.84
CA GLY A 247 13.17 -5.47 -0.14
C GLY A 247 12.06 -6.48 0.12
N TYR A 248 12.14 -7.29 1.19
CA TYR A 248 11.04 -8.15 1.63
C TYR A 248 9.75 -7.34 1.85
N ASP A 249 8.65 -8.05 2.13
CA ASP A 249 7.39 -7.42 2.45
C ASP A 249 7.55 -6.31 3.51
N PHE A 250 7.08 -5.10 3.21
CA PHE A 250 7.31 -3.92 4.04
C PHE A 250 6.66 -4.01 5.44
N ILE A 251 5.71 -4.94 5.63
CA ILE A 251 5.13 -5.24 6.96
C ILE A 251 6.10 -6.03 7.86
N ASN A 252 7.18 -6.58 7.30
CA ASN A 252 8.17 -7.30 8.08
C ASN A 252 8.92 -6.31 9.00
N PRO A 253 9.05 -6.62 10.31
CA PRO A 253 9.74 -5.72 11.25
C PRO A 253 11.16 -5.33 10.82
N THR A 254 11.91 -6.25 10.19
CA THR A 254 13.30 -5.98 9.75
C THR A 254 13.39 -5.07 8.52
N MET A 255 12.27 -4.80 7.83
CA MET A 255 12.21 -3.86 6.70
C MET A 255 11.73 -2.46 7.12
N GLN A 256 11.33 -2.28 8.38
CA GLN A 256 10.89 -0.98 8.87
C GLN A 256 12.05 0.02 8.94
N THR A 257 11.70 1.29 8.79
CA THR A 257 12.64 2.41 8.67
C THR A 257 12.61 3.30 9.89
N VAL A 258 13.57 4.22 9.97
CA VAL A 258 13.56 5.30 10.97
C VAL A 258 12.96 6.57 10.40
N PHE A 259 12.32 7.34 11.27
CA PHE A 259 11.86 8.70 11.01
C PHE A 259 12.07 9.54 12.28
N PHE A 260 12.96 10.52 12.21
CA PHE A 260 13.17 11.52 13.26
C PHE A 260 13.06 12.91 12.66
N ALA A 261 12.43 13.82 13.37
CA ALA A 261 12.23 15.18 12.89
C ALA A 261 12.37 16.18 14.04
N MET A 262 13.08 17.29 13.80
CA MET A 262 13.22 18.38 14.74
C MET A 262 13.25 19.72 14.01
N GLY A 263 12.80 20.79 14.67
CA GLY A 263 12.83 22.14 14.12
C GLY A 263 11.73 23.03 14.67
N PRO A 264 11.66 24.30 14.24
CA PRO A 264 10.67 25.26 14.73
C PRO A 264 9.23 24.90 14.33
N SER A 265 9.04 24.16 13.22
CA SER A 265 7.71 23.76 12.73
C SER A 265 7.23 22.42 13.29
N ILE A 266 8.05 21.73 14.09
CA ILE A 266 7.80 20.35 14.56
C ILE A 266 7.65 20.34 16.08
N LYS A 267 6.60 19.67 16.57
CA LYS A 267 6.35 19.51 18.01
C LYS A 267 7.45 18.67 18.66
N LYS A 268 7.86 19.09 19.87
CA LYS A 268 8.86 18.38 20.67
C LYS A 268 8.23 17.22 21.46
N GLY A 269 8.96 16.12 21.60
CA GLY A 269 8.57 14.99 22.46
C GLY A 269 7.36 14.20 21.96
N VAL A 270 7.01 14.30 20.67
CA VAL A 270 5.89 13.55 20.08
C VAL A 270 6.41 12.26 19.46
N VAL A 271 5.76 11.15 19.81
CA VAL A 271 5.93 9.83 19.18
C VAL A 271 4.63 9.46 18.49
N ILE A 272 4.70 9.08 17.21
CA ILE A 272 3.54 8.70 16.40
C ILE A 272 3.59 7.21 16.03
N PRO A 273 2.45 6.58 15.72
CA PRO A 273 2.42 5.23 15.16
C PRO A 273 3.22 5.14 13.85
N GLY A 274 3.64 3.92 13.50
CA GLY A 274 4.27 3.67 12.21
C GLY A 274 3.36 4.05 11.03
N PHE A 275 3.96 4.63 10.00
CA PHE A 275 3.29 5.09 8.79
C PHE A 275 4.15 4.80 7.56
N GLN A 276 3.60 4.94 6.35
CA GLN A 276 4.33 4.65 5.11
C GLN A 276 5.13 5.87 4.63
N ASN A 277 6.30 5.65 4.03
CA ASN A 277 7.17 6.75 3.55
C ASN A 277 6.57 7.59 2.40
N ILE A 278 5.52 7.10 1.71
CA ILE A 278 4.76 7.88 0.72
C ILE A 278 4.15 9.15 1.31
N GLU A 279 3.97 9.20 2.63
CA GLU A 279 3.40 10.33 3.37
C GLU A 279 4.36 11.51 3.51
N TYR A 280 5.67 11.30 3.27
CA TYR A 280 6.69 12.34 3.40
C TYR A 280 6.45 13.52 2.46
N LEU A 281 5.95 13.29 1.25
CA LEU A 281 5.74 14.38 0.29
C LEU A 281 4.76 15.41 0.84
N ASN A 282 3.61 14.99 1.39
CA ASN A 282 2.62 15.89 1.98
C ASN A 282 3.20 16.68 3.16
N LEU A 283 3.95 16.01 4.05
CA LEU A 283 4.64 16.69 5.15
C LEU A 283 5.61 17.77 4.65
N PHE A 284 6.44 17.45 3.64
CA PHE A 284 7.43 18.38 3.11
C PHE A 284 6.78 19.54 2.36
N LEU A 285 5.64 19.32 1.69
CA LEU A 285 4.85 20.41 1.13
C LEU A 285 4.39 21.38 2.22
N SER A 286 3.84 20.88 3.34
CA SER A 286 3.43 21.73 4.46
C SER A 286 4.61 22.47 5.09
N LEU A 287 5.75 21.79 5.33
CA LEU A 287 6.94 22.40 5.93
C LEU A 287 7.57 23.50 5.04
N LEU A 288 7.46 23.36 3.72
CA LEU A 288 7.96 24.34 2.75
C LEU A 288 6.94 25.42 2.39
N GLY A 289 5.72 25.37 2.93
CA GLY A 289 4.64 26.31 2.60
C GLY A 289 4.17 26.19 1.14
N LEU A 290 4.22 25.00 0.57
CA LEU A 290 3.82 24.72 -0.81
C LEU A 290 2.34 24.31 -0.92
N PRO A 291 1.71 24.46 -2.11
CA PRO A 291 0.38 23.93 -2.35
C PRO A 291 0.32 22.42 -2.15
N GLU A 292 -0.71 21.94 -1.47
CA GLU A 292 -0.88 20.51 -1.11
C GLU A 292 -1.71 19.74 -2.13
N ASN A 293 -2.13 20.39 -3.23
CA ASN A 293 -2.86 19.75 -4.34
C ASN A 293 -1.93 19.04 -5.35
N VAL A 294 -0.68 18.73 -4.95
CA VAL A 294 0.25 17.95 -5.76
C VAL A 294 -0.20 16.49 -5.77
N PRO A 295 -0.53 15.90 -6.95
CA PRO A 295 -0.98 14.52 -7.02
C PRO A 295 0.08 13.55 -6.50
N ASN A 296 -0.26 12.79 -5.45
CA ASN A 296 0.57 11.75 -4.88
C ASN A 296 -0.30 10.74 -4.12
N ASN A 297 0.31 9.66 -3.62
CA ASN A 297 -0.42 8.57 -2.95
C ASN A 297 -0.50 8.73 -1.42
N GLY A 298 0.13 9.74 -0.84
CA GLY A 298 0.05 10.03 0.58
C GLY A 298 -1.32 10.64 0.95
N THR A 299 -1.77 10.34 2.16
CA THR A 299 -2.99 10.88 2.75
C THR A 299 -2.73 12.28 3.31
N VAL A 300 -3.27 13.29 2.64
CA VAL A 300 -3.13 14.69 3.04
C VAL A 300 -3.63 14.88 4.49
N GLY A 301 -2.75 15.41 5.35
CA GLY A 301 -3.05 15.67 6.76
C GLY A 301 -2.77 14.54 7.75
N LEU A 302 -2.34 13.36 7.29
CA LEU A 302 -1.98 12.26 8.18
C LEU A 302 -0.95 12.67 9.24
N LEU A 303 0.02 13.51 8.86
CA LEU A 303 1.13 13.94 9.71
C LEU A 303 0.93 15.32 10.35
N ASP A 304 -0.25 15.94 10.27
CA ASP A 304 -0.52 17.25 10.90
C ASP A 304 -0.29 17.24 12.41
N GLY A 305 -0.52 16.08 13.03
CA GLY A 305 -0.33 15.88 14.46
C GLY A 305 1.07 16.28 14.94
N ILE A 306 2.10 16.20 14.09
CA ILE A 306 3.49 16.53 14.45
C ILE A 306 3.84 18.01 14.24
N LEU A 307 3.01 18.79 13.55
CA LEU A 307 3.29 20.20 13.24
C LEU A 307 2.90 21.12 14.40
N THR A 308 3.70 22.15 14.68
CA THR A 308 3.35 23.18 15.68
C THR A 308 2.16 24.03 15.22
N HIS A 309 2.10 24.30 13.91
CA HIS A 309 1.03 25.06 13.26
C HIS A 309 0.56 24.29 12.02
N PRO A 310 -0.34 23.29 12.18
CA PRO A 310 -0.83 22.52 11.04
C PRO A 310 -1.64 23.39 10.06
N PRO A 311 -1.57 23.14 8.75
CA PRO A 311 -2.40 23.83 7.76
C PRO A 311 -3.90 23.69 8.06
N ASN A 312 -4.71 24.70 7.73
CA ASN A 312 -6.16 24.57 7.83
C ASN A 312 -6.70 23.71 6.66
N ARG A 313 -7.23 22.53 6.98
CA ARG A 313 -7.71 21.53 6.01
C ARG A 313 -9.21 21.54 5.78
N SER A 314 -9.93 22.55 6.24
CA SER A 314 -11.39 22.63 6.13
C SER A 314 -11.94 22.59 4.69
N SER A 315 -11.08 22.75 3.67
CA SER A 315 -11.43 22.73 2.25
C SER A 315 -11.06 21.44 1.51
N LEU A 316 -10.59 20.39 2.18
CA LEU A 316 -10.39 19.08 1.55
C LEU A 316 -11.76 18.46 1.26
N HIS A 317 -12.33 18.85 0.12
CA HIS A 317 -13.57 18.25 -0.38
C HIS A 317 -13.30 16.81 -0.78
N HIS A 318 -14.04 15.88 -0.17
CA HIS A 318 -14.10 14.53 -0.68
C HIS A 318 -14.83 14.55 -2.04
N PRO A 319 -14.37 13.80 -3.06
CA PRO A 319 -15.00 13.80 -4.38
C PRO A 319 -16.41 13.16 -4.40
N PHE A 320 -16.81 12.52 -3.30
CA PHE A 320 -18.07 11.80 -3.20
C PHE A 320 -19.04 12.46 -2.21
N PRO A 321 -20.34 12.58 -2.55
CA PRO A 321 -21.36 13.04 -1.63
C PRO A 321 -21.66 12.02 -0.53
N LEU A 322 -22.41 12.46 0.49
CA LEU A 322 -23.01 11.59 1.50
C LEU A 322 -23.97 10.58 0.85
N LEU A 323 -23.82 9.30 1.20
CA LEU A 323 -24.68 8.22 0.75
C LEU A 323 -26.13 8.52 1.18
N GLN A 324 -27.02 8.55 0.18
CA GLN A 324 -28.45 8.78 0.40
C GLN A 324 -29.20 7.46 0.45
N GLU A 325 -30.36 7.46 1.11
CA GLU A 325 -31.24 6.30 1.16
C GLU A 325 -31.84 5.99 -0.23
N CYS A 326 -32.07 4.69 -0.49
CA CYS A 326 -32.78 4.24 -1.68
C CYS A 326 -34.25 4.67 -1.61
N SER A 327 -34.90 4.81 -2.77
CA SER A 327 -36.32 5.15 -2.81
C SER A 327 -37.16 4.03 -2.18
N ALA A 328 -37.80 4.31 -1.05
CA ALA A 328 -38.76 3.41 -0.42
C ALA A 328 -40.13 3.54 -1.12
N SER A 329 -40.73 2.40 -1.47
CA SER A 329 -42.04 2.29 -2.14
C SER A 329 -43.04 1.42 -1.36
N GLY A 330 -42.59 0.71 -0.33
CA GLY A 330 -43.42 -0.18 0.49
C GLY A 330 -43.28 0.07 1.99
N ILE A 331 -43.50 -0.99 2.79
CA ILE A 331 -43.40 -1.00 4.25
C ILE A 331 -42.26 -1.95 4.64
N PRO A 332 -41.48 -1.67 5.71
CA PRO A 332 -40.37 -2.52 6.19
C PRO A 332 -40.87 -3.87 6.74
N VAL A 333 -41.19 -4.81 5.85
CA VAL A 333 -41.71 -6.14 6.15
C VAL A 333 -40.96 -7.17 5.30
N ALA A 334 -40.64 -8.31 5.89
CA ALA A 334 -40.02 -9.42 5.17
C ALA A 334 -41.06 -10.14 4.31
N SER A 335 -40.86 -10.12 2.99
CA SER A 335 -41.60 -10.94 2.03
C SER A 335 -40.80 -12.18 1.68
N SER A 336 -41.50 -13.29 1.45
CA SER A 336 -40.88 -14.59 1.24
C SER A 336 -40.53 -14.84 -0.23
N CYS A 337 -39.28 -15.23 -0.52
CA CYS A 337 -38.86 -15.62 -1.87
C CYS A 337 -39.17 -17.08 -2.22
N ARG A 338 -39.38 -17.91 -1.20
CA ARG A 338 -39.91 -19.28 -1.29
C ARG A 338 -41.00 -19.44 -0.24
N SER A 339 -41.69 -20.57 -0.13
CA SER A 339 -42.73 -20.77 0.89
C SER A 339 -42.15 -20.88 2.32
N CYS A 340 -41.76 -19.75 2.92
CA CYS A 340 -41.26 -19.71 4.29
C CYS A 340 -42.40 -19.63 5.30
N SER A 341 -42.15 -20.18 6.50
CA SER A 341 -43.12 -20.12 7.59
C SER A 341 -43.15 -18.73 8.23
N LEU A 342 -44.31 -18.34 8.78
CA LEU A 342 -44.46 -17.11 9.55
C LEU A 342 -43.51 -17.06 10.77
N LYS A 343 -43.13 -18.22 11.32
CA LYS A 343 -42.15 -18.31 12.42
C LYS A 343 -40.78 -17.71 12.06
N VAL A 344 -40.46 -17.64 10.76
CA VAL A 344 -39.23 -17.00 10.26
C VAL A 344 -39.49 -15.56 9.81
N LEU A 345 -40.64 -15.29 9.18
CA LEU A 345 -40.95 -13.96 8.63
C LEU A 345 -41.25 -12.92 9.71
N ASP A 346 -41.94 -13.28 10.79
CA ASP A 346 -42.36 -12.33 11.84
C ASP A 346 -41.15 -11.72 12.59
N PRO A 347 -40.16 -12.49 13.05
CA PRO A 347 -38.98 -11.93 13.71
C PRO A 347 -38.15 -11.02 12.81
N ILE A 348 -38.03 -11.37 11.52
CA ILE A 348 -37.30 -10.54 10.54
C ILE A 348 -38.05 -9.23 10.30
N SER A 349 -39.36 -9.30 10.08
CA SER A 349 -40.21 -8.11 9.89
C SER A 349 -40.16 -7.18 11.11
N ALA A 350 -40.19 -7.74 12.32
CA ALA A 350 -40.04 -6.96 13.55
C ALA A 350 -38.68 -6.25 13.64
N LYS A 351 -37.60 -6.88 13.16
CA LYS A 351 -36.28 -6.25 13.06
C LYS A 351 -36.25 -5.12 12.02
N LEU A 352 -36.94 -5.26 10.89
CA LEU A 352 -36.99 -4.23 9.83
C LEU A 352 -37.70 -2.95 10.29
N MET A 353 -38.80 -3.05 11.06
CA MET A 353 -39.61 -1.90 11.52
C MET A 353 -38.93 -0.98 12.57
N CYS A 354 -37.70 -1.31 12.97
CA CYS A 354 -36.91 -0.67 14.00
C CYS A 354 -37.00 0.87 14.04
N PRO A 355 -37.62 1.45 15.09
CA PRO A 355 -37.91 2.88 15.14
C PRO A 355 -36.67 3.75 15.41
N LYS A 356 -35.56 3.15 15.86
CA LYS A 356 -34.26 3.82 16.07
C LYS A 356 -33.15 2.92 15.53
N PRO A 357 -32.80 3.04 14.24
CA PRO A 357 -31.69 2.31 13.66
C PRO A 357 -30.40 2.64 14.39
N GLU A 358 -29.63 1.61 14.74
CA GLU A 358 -28.32 1.82 15.35
C GLU A 358 -27.38 2.44 14.31
N GLN A 359 -26.78 3.58 14.65
CA GLN A 359 -25.92 4.31 13.73
C GLN A 359 -24.45 3.92 13.93
N VAL A 360 -23.74 3.80 12.81
CA VAL A 360 -22.29 3.69 12.80
C VAL A 360 -21.65 5.05 13.13
N PRO A 361 -20.47 5.11 13.76
CA PRO A 361 -19.82 6.35 14.19
C PRO A 361 -19.10 7.07 13.04
N PHE A 362 -19.50 6.84 11.79
CA PHE A 362 -18.89 7.41 10.60
C PHE A 362 -19.94 7.68 9.51
N GLN A 363 -19.60 8.58 8.60
CA GLN A 363 -20.39 8.86 7.40
C GLN A 363 -19.87 8.00 6.24
N ILE A 364 -20.77 7.50 5.41
CA ILE A 364 -20.42 6.78 4.19
C ILE A 364 -20.53 7.76 3.03
N LEU A 365 -19.42 7.98 2.33
CA LEU A 365 -19.38 8.77 1.10
C LEU A 365 -19.31 7.82 -0.09
N SER A 366 -20.12 8.06 -1.13
CA SER A 366 -20.16 7.15 -2.28
C SER A 366 -20.51 7.84 -3.59
N LYS A 367 -20.28 7.13 -4.71
CA LYS A 367 -20.73 7.53 -6.05
C LYS A 367 -22.24 7.81 -6.01
N PRO A 368 -22.74 8.85 -6.70
CA PRO A 368 -24.18 9.20 -6.71
C PRO A 368 -25.12 8.07 -7.16
N ILE A 369 -24.59 7.14 -7.97
CA ILE A 369 -25.31 5.94 -8.42
C ILE A 369 -25.55 4.92 -7.30
N GLN A 370 -24.99 5.09 -6.11
CA GLN A 370 -25.22 4.18 -4.98
C GLN A 370 -26.24 4.75 -4.00
N CYS A 371 -26.93 3.86 -3.27
CA CYS A 371 -27.84 4.23 -2.20
C CYS A 371 -27.80 3.22 -1.04
N SER A 372 -28.28 3.62 0.13
CA SER A 372 -28.40 2.73 1.29
C SER A 372 -29.81 2.18 1.45
N GLN A 373 -29.92 0.90 1.77
CA GLN A 373 -31.11 0.26 2.33
C GLN A 373 -30.84 -0.04 3.81
N ASN A 374 -31.78 0.32 4.68
CA ASN A 374 -31.63 0.16 6.12
C ASN A 374 -32.29 -1.14 6.60
N TYR A 375 -31.58 -1.86 7.47
CA TYR A 375 -32.00 -3.14 8.03
C TYR A 375 -31.81 -3.17 9.56
N CYS A 376 -31.99 -2.03 10.23
CA CYS A 376 -31.86 -1.84 11.69
C CYS A 376 -30.49 -2.27 12.25
N GLY A 377 -29.51 -1.38 12.14
CA GLY A 377 -28.12 -1.65 12.55
C GLY A 377 -27.27 -2.28 11.45
N ASN A 378 -27.91 -2.71 10.35
CA ASN A 378 -27.26 -3.08 9.10
C ASN A 378 -27.64 -2.08 8.00
N THR A 379 -26.66 -1.69 7.19
CA THR A 379 -26.82 -0.80 6.05
C THR A 379 -26.30 -1.51 4.81
N LEU A 380 -27.21 -1.88 3.91
CA LEU A 380 -26.86 -2.47 2.63
C LEU A 380 -26.67 -1.36 1.60
N ILE A 381 -25.54 -1.36 0.91
CA ILE A 381 -25.21 -0.38 -0.13
C ILE A 381 -25.55 -1.03 -1.47
N ILE A 382 -26.43 -0.37 -2.24
CA ILE A 382 -26.97 -0.85 -3.49
C ILE A 382 -26.54 0.06 -4.63
N ASP A 383 -26.20 -0.52 -5.77
CA ASP A 383 -26.08 0.19 -7.04
C ASP A 383 -27.47 0.42 -7.65
N ARG A 384 -27.85 1.69 -7.85
CA ARG A 384 -29.19 2.11 -8.29
C ARG A 384 -29.54 1.63 -9.70
N GLU A 385 -28.55 1.41 -10.56
CA GLU A 385 -28.79 1.05 -11.97
C GLU A 385 -29.03 -0.45 -12.10
N THR A 386 -28.24 -1.25 -11.38
CA THR A 386 -28.29 -2.72 -11.43
C THR A 386 -29.18 -3.35 -10.36
N ASN A 387 -29.56 -2.57 -9.34
CA ASN A 387 -30.19 -3.04 -8.10
C ASN A 387 -29.39 -4.15 -7.39
N ALA A 388 -28.07 -4.18 -7.62
CA ALA A 388 -27.18 -5.17 -7.03
C ALA A 388 -26.53 -4.64 -5.75
N PRO A 389 -26.28 -5.49 -4.74
CA PRO A 389 -25.53 -5.09 -3.57
C PRO A 389 -24.06 -4.89 -3.92
N VAL A 390 -23.46 -3.80 -3.45
CA VAL A 390 -22.02 -3.51 -3.60
C VAL A 390 -21.25 -3.62 -2.29
N GLY A 391 -21.96 -3.49 -1.17
CA GLY A 391 -21.38 -3.67 0.16
C GLY A 391 -22.43 -3.67 1.26
N ILE A 392 -22.03 -4.06 2.46
CA ILE A 392 -22.85 -4.05 3.67
C ILE A 392 -21.99 -3.52 4.82
N SER A 393 -22.58 -2.66 5.64
CA SER A 393 -22.07 -2.27 6.95
C SER A 393 -22.98 -2.87 8.01
N GLU A 394 -22.44 -3.63 8.95
CA GLU A 394 -23.23 -4.33 9.98
C GLU A 394 -22.63 -4.13 11.37
N ILE A 395 -23.50 -4.01 12.37
CA ILE A 395 -23.12 -3.90 13.79
C ILE A 395 -23.35 -5.24 14.46
N LEU A 396 -22.26 -5.91 14.82
CA LEU A 396 -22.24 -7.24 15.43
C LEU A 396 -22.05 -7.12 16.95
N THR A 397 -22.89 -7.82 17.72
CA THR A 397 -22.85 -7.81 19.19
C THR A 397 -22.68 -9.22 19.78
N ARG A 398 -22.61 -9.33 21.12
CA ARG A 398 -22.55 -10.65 21.78
C ARG A 398 -23.85 -11.43 21.61
N GLY A 399 -23.74 -12.71 21.28
CA GLY A 399 -24.90 -13.61 21.24
C GLY A 399 -25.70 -13.56 19.93
N VAL A 400 -25.14 -12.96 18.88
CA VAL A 400 -25.67 -13.05 17.52
C VAL A 400 -25.79 -14.52 17.13
N ASN A 401 -27.02 -15.02 17.13
CA ASN A 401 -27.34 -16.41 16.82
C ASN A 401 -27.69 -16.55 15.34
N ARG A 402 -27.22 -17.62 14.70
CA ARG A 402 -27.75 -18.03 13.39
C ARG A 402 -29.22 -18.40 13.54
N PHE A 403 -30.05 -17.93 12.62
CA PHE A 403 -31.34 -18.58 12.39
C PHE A 403 -31.09 -20.02 11.95
N LYS A 404 -31.74 -20.98 12.63
CA LYS A 404 -31.58 -22.41 12.35
C LYS A 404 -32.31 -22.84 11.07
N GLU A 405 -33.29 -22.05 10.62
CA GLU A 405 -34.13 -22.32 9.45
C GLU A 405 -33.73 -21.36 8.32
N PHE A 406 -33.26 -21.92 7.19
CA PHE A 406 -32.80 -21.13 6.04
C PHE A 406 -34.00 -20.77 5.16
N CYS A 407 -34.39 -19.49 5.16
CA CYS A 407 -35.44 -18.93 4.33
C CYS A 407 -34.89 -17.74 3.54
N TYR A 408 -35.23 -17.61 2.27
CA TYR A 408 -34.90 -16.39 1.52
C TYR A 408 -36.04 -15.38 1.60
N THR A 409 -35.73 -14.13 1.95
CA THR A 409 -36.66 -13.04 2.14
C THR A 409 -36.21 -11.78 1.41
N LEU A 410 -37.10 -10.82 1.21
CA LEU A 410 -36.81 -9.47 0.73
C LEU A 410 -37.41 -8.45 1.69
N ASN A 411 -36.81 -7.26 1.78
CA ASN A 411 -37.48 -6.12 2.40
C ASN A 411 -38.44 -5.50 1.38
N SER A 412 -39.75 -5.59 1.65
CA SER A 412 -40.79 -5.05 0.78
C SER A 412 -40.76 -3.53 0.65
N GLU A 413 -40.06 -2.83 1.56
CA GLU A 413 -39.89 -1.38 1.54
C GLU A 413 -39.21 -0.87 0.27
N TYR A 414 -38.16 -1.56 -0.20
CA TYR A 414 -37.33 -1.06 -1.30
C TYR A 414 -37.69 -1.66 -2.66
N GLY A 415 -38.59 -2.66 -2.70
CA GLY A 415 -38.94 -3.37 -3.93
C GLY A 415 -37.77 -4.22 -4.44
N GLY A 416 -37.98 -5.54 -4.56
CA GLY A 416 -36.94 -6.46 -5.00
C GLY A 416 -37.52 -7.65 -5.74
N LEU A 417 -36.71 -8.27 -6.59
CA LEU A 417 -37.02 -9.55 -7.21
C LEU A 417 -36.16 -10.63 -6.55
N CYS A 418 -36.77 -11.77 -6.28
CA CYS A 418 -36.04 -12.93 -5.79
C CYS A 418 -35.06 -13.43 -6.85
N SER A 419 -33.81 -13.63 -6.45
CA SER A 419 -32.74 -14.10 -7.31
C SER A 419 -33.05 -15.49 -7.83
N ASN A 420 -32.74 -15.71 -9.11
CA ASN A 420 -32.86 -17.04 -9.70
C ASN A 420 -31.69 -17.91 -9.16
N HIS A 421 -31.98 -18.78 -8.19
CA HIS A 421 -30.99 -19.49 -7.37
C HIS A 421 -30.23 -20.64 -8.06
N THR A 422 -29.99 -20.57 -9.36
CA THR A 422 -29.18 -21.60 -10.03
C THR A 422 -27.70 -21.29 -9.84
N ASP A 423 -27.06 -22.07 -8.95
CA ASP A 423 -25.61 -22.13 -8.90
C ASP A 423 -25.11 -22.43 -10.33
N ARG A 424 -24.30 -21.52 -10.87
CA ARG A 424 -23.58 -21.75 -12.13
C ARG A 424 -22.35 -22.59 -11.80
N GLU A 425 -21.85 -23.37 -12.75
CA GLU A 425 -20.69 -24.22 -12.50
C GLU A 425 -19.51 -23.42 -11.89
N GLY A 426 -19.12 -23.77 -10.66
CA GLY A 426 -18.05 -23.11 -9.90
C GLY A 426 -18.42 -21.81 -9.15
N LEU A 427 -19.66 -21.32 -9.26
CA LEU A 427 -20.15 -20.13 -8.55
C LEU A 427 -21.33 -20.47 -7.64
N THR A 428 -21.32 -19.91 -6.44
CA THR A 428 -22.36 -20.13 -5.43
C THR A 428 -22.79 -18.81 -4.82
N LEU A 429 -24.11 -18.59 -4.73
CA LEU A 429 -24.66 -17.38 -4.12
C LEU A 429 -24.53 -17.42 -2.58
N ARG A 430 -23.82 -16.45 -2.01
CA ARG A 430 -23.67 -16.25 -0.56
C ARG A 430 -23.81 -14.77 -0.19
N SER A 431 -24.25 -14.54 1.05
CA SER A 431 -24.41 -13.20 1.61
C SER A 431 -23.07 -12.49 1.77
N LEU A 432 -23.08 -11.16 1.63
CA LEU A 432 -22.00 -10.26 2.04
C LEU A 432 -21.87 -10.15 3.57
N SER A 433 -22.95 -10.42 4.33
CA SER A 433 -22.94 -10.37 5.79
C SER A 433 -22.07 -11.50 6.37
N ALA A 434 -21.23 -11.16 7.33
CA ALA A 434 -20.34 -12.13 7.99
C ALA A 434 -21.11 -13.13 8.88
N VAL A 435 -22.27 -12.73 9.38
CA VAL A 435 -23.09 -13.52 10.32
C VAL A 435 -24.41 -13.98 9.74
N ALA A 436 -24.80 -13.44 8.57
CA ALA A 436 -26.11 -13.65 7.95
C ALA A 436 -27.24 -13.38 8.96
N GLU A 437 -27.12 -12.29 9.72
CA GLU A 437 -28.09 -11.89 10.76
C GLU A 437 -29.48 -11.60 10.20
N LEU A 438 -29.56 -11.32 8.91
CA LEU A 438 -30.80 -11.12 8.17
C LEU A 438 -31.26 -12.41 7.48
N SER A 439 -30.69 -13.56 7.88
CA SER A 439 -31.01 -14.93 7.45
C SER A 439 -31.81 -14.99 6.16
N GLY A 440 -31.06 -14.86 5.07
CA GLY A 440 -31.56 -15.02 3.72
C GLY A 440 -32.28 -13.80 3.15
N ASN A 441 -32.04 -12.58 3.65
CA ASN A 441 -32.24 -11.41 2.80
C ASN A 441 -31.54 -11.67 1.46
N ASP A 442 -32.31 -11.77 0.39
CA ASP A 442 -31.79 -12.23 -0.88
C ASP A 442 -31.02 -11.10 -1.58
N THR A 443 -31.34 -9.84 -1.25
CA THR A 443 -30.71 -8.63 -1.79
C THR A 443 -29.24 -8.47 -1.40
N GLU A 444 -28.77 -9.08 -0.30
CA GLU A 444 -27.36 -8.97 0.14
C GLU A 444 -26.45 -10.08 -0.42
N ARG A 445 -26.95 -10.91 -1.34
CA ARG A 445 -26.22 -12.07 -1.85
C ARG A 445 -25.55 -11.77 -3.18
N ILE A 446 -24.33 -12.26 -3.33
CA ILE A 446 -23.57 -12.17 -4.57
C ILE A 446 -23.00 -13.53 -4.97
N PRO A 447 -22.62 -13.73 -6.25
CA PRO A 447 -21.92 -14.92 -6.69
C PRO A 447 -20.48 -14.94 -6.15
N TRP A 448 -20.10 -16.05 -5.50
CA TRP A 448 -18.72 -16.29 -5.07
C TRP A 448 -18.18 -17.57 -5.71
N LYS A 449 -16.86 -17.65 -5.90
CA LYS A 449 -16.22 -18.92 -6.27
C LYS A 449 -16.40 -19.94 -5.14
N SER A 450 -16.86 -21.14 -5.45
CA SER A 450 -17.18 -22.16 -4.42
C SER A 450 -15.99 -22.46 -3.50
N LYS A 451 -14.77 -22.55 -4.07
CA LYS A 451 -13.54 -22.76 -3.29
C LYS A 451 -13.15 -21.56 -2.42
N PHE A 452 -13.45 -20.33 -2.85
CA PHE A 452 -13.20 -19.15 -2.01
C PHE A 452 -14.13 -19.14 -0.79
N ILE A 453 -15.36 -19.64 -0.94
CA ILE A 453 -16.28 -19.77 0.20
C ILE A 453 -15.69 -20.69 1.26
N THR A 454 -15.29 -21.90 0.86
CA THR A 454 -14.80 -22.93 1.79
C THR A 454 -13.45 -22.57 2.40
N ASP A 455 -12.54 -22.01 1.61
CA ASP A 455 -11.15 -21.84 2.02
C ASP A 455 -10.89 -20.48 2.71
N VAL A 456 -11.75 -19.48 2.47
CA VAL A 456 -11.53 -18.09 2.93
C VAL A 456 -12.77 -17.52 3.63
N LEU A 457 -13.92 -17.46 2.97
CA LEU A 457 -15.09 -16.73 3.47
C LEU A 457 -15.65 -17.36 4.76
N ASP A 458 -15.84 -18.67 4.79
CA ASP A 458 -16.40 -19.37 5.95
C ASP A 458 -15.48 -19.27 7.19
N PRO A 459 -14.17 -19.55 7.09
CA PRO A 459 -13.22 -19.30 8.18
C PRO A 459 -13.17 -17.84 8.63
N LEU A 460 -13.20 -16.88 7.69
CA LEU A 460 -13.20 -15.45 8.00
C LEU A 460 -14.47 -15.06 8.77
N ASN A 461 -15.63 -15.54 8.34
CA ASN A 461 -16.91 -15.30 9.00
C ASN A 461 -16.96 -15.91 10.42
N GLU A 462 -16.32 -17.06 10.62
CA GLU A 462 -16.13 -17.62 11.96
C GLU A 462 -15.21 -16.77 12.84
N TYR A 463 -14.10 -16.30 12.28
CA TYR A 463 -13.19 -15.41 12.98
C TYR A 463 -13.86 -14.08 13.36
N THR A 464 -14.61 -13.45 12.45
CA THR A 464 -15.40 -12.24 12.70
C THR A 464 -16.38 -12.44 13.85
N ARG A 465 -17.06 -13.59 13.92
CA ARG A 465 -17.93 -13.94 15.06
C ARG A 465 -17.17 -14.02 16.38
N SER A 466 -16.00 -14.68 16.37
CA SER A 466 -15.15 -14.77 17.57
C SER A 466 -14.70 -13.38 18.06
N LEU A 467 -14.43 -12.46 17.13
CA LEU A 467 -14.09 -11.08 17.45
C LEU A 467 -15.26 -10.34 18.07
N ALA A 468 -16.47 -10.44 17.50
CA ALA A 468 -17.66 -9.81 18.06
C ALA A 468 -17.95 -10.30 19.49
N GLN A 469 -17.80 -11.61 19.75
CA GLN A 469 -17.95 -12.18 21.10
C GLN A 469 -16.93 -11.58 22.08
N ARG A 470 -15.65 -11.51 21.68
CA ARG A 470 -14.56 -11.01 22.52
C ARG A 470 -14.69 -9.51 22.79
N MET A 471 -14.91 -8.72 21.74
CA MET A 471 -14.90 -7.25 21.78
C MET A 471 -16.21 -6.66 22.31
N GLY A 472 -17.30 -7.42 22.35
CA GLY A 472 -18.60 -6.95 22.83
C GLY A 472 -19.44 -6.28 21.74
N ARG A 473 -18.79 -5.49 20.88
CA ARG A 473 -19.37 -4.81 19.72
C ARG A 473 -18.31 -4.72 18.61
N LEU A 474 -18.68 -5.04 17.38
CA LEU A 474 -17.80 -5.00 16.21
C LEU A 474 -18.59 -4.42 15.03
N ILE A 475 -18.01 -3.45 14.32
CA ILE A 475 -18.56 -2.97 13.06
C ILE A 475 -17.82 -3.70 11.93
N SER A 476 -18.55 -4.42 11.10
CA SER A 476 -18.03 -5.12 9.93
C SER A 476 -18.50 -4.40 8.67
N ILE A 477 -17.58 -4.18 7.74
CA ILE A 477 -17.87 -3.62 6.43
C ILE A 477 -17.32 -4.60 5.39
N THR A 478 -18.21 -5.18 4.60
CA THR A 478 -17.86 -6.15 3.55
C THR A 478 -18.38 -5.62 2.23
N GLY A 479 -17.63 -5.77 1.16
CA GLY A 479 -18.09 -5.36 -0.16
C GLY A 479 -17.26 -5.96 -1.28
N MET A 480 -17.68 -5.64 -2.50
CA MET A 480 -16.96 -6.04 -3.71
C MET A 480 -15.95 -4.97 -4.11
N ALA A 481 -14.84 -5.41 -4.68
CA ALA A 481 -13.83 -4.55 -5.29
C ALA A 481 -13.59 -5.02 -6.73
N TYR A 482 -13.54 -4.06 -7.65
CA TYR A 482 -13.26 -4.27 -9.06
C TYR A 482 -12.03 -3.43 -9.41
N ASP A 483 -10.96 -4.11 -9.81
CA ASP A 483 -9.65 -3.54 -10.17
C ASP A 483 -9.08 -4.42 -11.30
N PHE A 484 -9.71 -4.35 -12.46
CA PHE A 484 -9.40 -5.17 -13.63
C PHE A 484 -8.10 -4.74 -14.31
N ASP A 485 -7.69 -3.47 -14.16
CA ASP A 485 -6.46 -2.93 -14.71
C ASP A 485 -5.25 -3.01 -13.75
N TYR A 486 -5.49 -3.48 -12.52
CA TYR A 486 -4.50 -3.72 -11.46
C TYR A 486 -3.76 -2.45 -11.06
N ASP A 487 -4.48 -1.34 -11.00
CA ASP A 487 -3.93 -0.05 -10.63
C ASP A 487 -4.20 0.35 -9.18
N GLY A 488 -5.00 -0.46 -8.46
CA GLY A 488 -5.35 -0.25 -7.06
C GLY A 488 -6.43 0.82 -6.86
N ILE A 489 -7.09 1.27 -7.93
CA ILE A 489 -8.23 2.20 -7.91
C ILE A 489 -9.47 1.42 -8.37
N ALA A 490 -10.62 1.72 -7.77
CA ALA A 490 -11.86 1.07 -8.16
C ALA A 490 -12.27 1.49 -9.59
N ASP A 491 -12.57 0.52 -10.44
CA ASP A 491 -13.02 0.76 -11.81
C ASP A 491 -14.33 1.58 -11.87
N GLU A 492 -14.50 2.35 -12.96
CA GLU A 492 -15.71 3.15 -13.16
C GLU A 492 -16.95 2.31 -13.46
N ARG A 493 -16.81 1.17 -14.16
CA ARG A 493 -17.89 0.26 -14.52
C ARG A 493 -17.64 -1.14 -13.99
N GLN A 494 -18.67 -1.70 -13.36
CA GLN A 494 -18.77 -3.14 -13.12
C GLN A 494 -19.10 -3.79 -14.46
N LEU A 495 -18.27 -4.71 -14.96
CA LEU A 495 -18.51 -5.42 -16.22
C LEU A 495 -19.61 -6.47 -16.09
#